data_AF-A0A7C5NQ20-F1
#
_entry.id   AF-A0A7C5NQ20-F1
#
_cell.length_a   1.000
_cell.length_b   1.000
_cell.length_c   1.000
_cell.angle_alpha   90.00
_cell.angle_beta   90.00
_cell.angle_gamma   90.00
#
_symmetry.space_group_name_H-M   'P 1'
#
loop_
_entity.id
_entity.type
_entity.pdbx_description
1 polymer ?
#
loop_
_entity_poly.entity_id
_entity_poly.type
_entity_poly.pdbx_seq_one_letter_code
_entity_poly.pdbx_strand_id
1 'polypeptide(L)'
;GQHLLKPSDLGFEKINPADIHGGNSIEESAEIFRNILNGKGTDHQNNTVCANAAMAIRVRKDFKLNFQECFEEAKESLFGGKARKSLEMICA
;
A
#
# COMPACT_ATOMS: atom_id res chain seq x y z
N GLY A 1 -1.40 25.34 2.44
CA GLY A 1 -2.79 25.04 2.85
C GLY A 1 -2.96 23.54 3.05
N GLN A 2 -4.04 23.10 3.69
CA GLN A 2 -4.38 21.67 3.82
C GLN A 2 -5.29 21.25 2.66
N HIS A 3 -5.09 20.04 2.14
CA HIS A 3 -5.96 19.44 1.13
C HIS A 3 -6.53 18.12 1.67
N LEU A 4 -7.85 17.96 1.59
CA LEU A 4 -8.54 16.75 2.02
C LEU A 4 -8.86 15.90 0.78
N LEU A 5 -8.34 14.68 0.76
CA LEU A 5 -8.56 13.73 -0.33
C LEU A 5 -9.64 12.73 0.06
N LYS A 6 -10.56 12.48 -0.87
CA LYS A 6 -11.50 11.37 -0.83
C LYS A 6 -10.93 10.18 -1.61
N PRO A 7 -11.36 8.93 -1.31
CA PRO A 7 -10.98 7.76 -2.11
C PRO A 7 -11.23 7.96 -3.62
N SER A 8 -12.34 8.60 -3.98
CA SER A 8 -12.72 8.89 -5.37
C SER A 8 -11.73 9.81 -6.09
N ASP A 9 -11.06 10.72 -5.37
CA ASP A 9 -10.06 11.63 -5.94
C ASP A 9 -8.79 10.87 -6.34
N LEU A 10 -8.64 9.64 -5.84
CA LEU A 10 -7.53 8.71 -6.09
C LEU A 10 -7.95 7.52 -6.98
N GLY A 11 -9.19 7.51 -7.46
CA GLY A 11 -9.72 6.41 -8.29
C GLY A 11 -10.19 5.18 -7.50
N PHE A 12 -10.41 5.29 -6.20
CA PHE A 12 -10.92 4.20 -5.36
C PHE A 12 -12.35 4.41 -4.93
N GLU A 13 -13.03 3.29 -4.71
CA GLU A 13 -14.29 3.27 -3.98
C GLU A 13 -14.04 3.35 -2.47
N LYS A 14 -15.05 3.81 -1.73
CA LYS A 14 -15.01 3.79 -0.27
C LYS A 14 -15.24 2.36 0.20
N ILE A 15 -14.32 1.84 1.01
CA ILE A 15 -14.39 0.49 1.59
C ILE A 15 -14.84 0.52 3.05
N ASN A 16 -15.20 -0.64 3.61
CA ASN A 16 -15.46 -0.78 5.03
C ASN A 16 -14.11 -0.85 5.78
N PRO A 17 -13.90 -0.12 6.88
CA PRO A 17 -12.68 -0.25 7.68
C PRO A 17 -12.35 -1.70 8.09
N ALA A 18 -13.35 -2.55 8.26
CA ALA A 18 -13.15 -3.97 8.56
C ALA A 18 -12.40 -4.73 7.44
N ASP A 19 -12.49 -4.28 6.18
CA ASP A 19 -11.84 -4.92 5.02
C ASP A 19 -10.30 -4.77 5.04
N ILE A 20 -9.80 -3.82 5.83
CA ILE A 20 -8.36 -3.52 5.98
C ILE A 20 -7.91 -3.64 7.43
N HIS A 21 -8.68 -4.37 8.24
CA HIS A 21 -8.33 -4.65 9.62
C HIS A 21 -6.98 -5.37 9.71
N GLY A 22 -6.15 -4.96 10.67
CA GLY A 22 -4.78 -5.43 10.83
C GLY A 22 -4.65 -6.76 11.58
N GLY A 23 -5.75 -7.35 12.05
CA GLY A 23 -5.74 -8.55 12.89
C GLY A 23 -5.92 -8.23 14.38
N ASN A 24 -6.22 -9.26 15.18
CA ASN A 24 -6.56 -9.15 16.61
C ASN A 24 -5.40 -9.55 17.53
N SER A 25 -4.31 -10.08 16.97
CA SER A 25 -3.08 -10.42 17.70
C SER A 25 -1.84 -9.96 16.94
N ILE A 26 -0.70 -10.02 17.61
CA ILE A 26 0.61 -9.73 17.00
C ILE A 26 0.89 -10.72 15.86
N GLU A 27 0.59 -12.01 16.09
CA GLU A 27 0.78 -13.10 15.14
C GLU A 27 -0.09 -12.91 13.90
N GLU A 28 -1.38 -12.60 14.09
CA GLU A 28 -2.31 -12.33 13.00
C GLU A 28 -1.87 -11.11 12.17
N SER A 29 -1.44 -10.04 12.85
CA SER A 29 -0.94 -8.83 12.19
C SER A 29 0.32 -9.10 11.37
N ALA A 30 1.25 -9.88 11.92
CA ALA A 30 2.47 -10.26 11.23
C ALA A 30 2.19 -11.19 10.03
N GLU A 31 1.18 -12.05 10.12
CA GLU A 31 0.74 -12.88 9.00
C GLU A 31 0.08 -12.04 7.89
N ILE A 32 -0.85 -11.15 8.23
CA ILE A 32 -1.47 -10.22 7.27
C ILE A 32 -0.40 -9.40 6.55
N PHE A 33 0.53 -8.81 7.30
CA PHE A 33 1.64 -8.04 6.73
C PHE A 33 2.48 -8.87 5.76
N ARG A 34 2.88 -10.09 6.14
CA ARG A 34 3.64 -11.00 5.27
C ARG A 34 2.84 -11.41 4.04
N ASN A 35 1.53 -11.65 4.16
CA ASN A 35 0.66 -11.99 3.05
C ASN A 35 0.58 -10.85 2.04
N ILE A 36 0.37 -9.61 2.51
CA ILE A 36 0.37 -8.42 1.64
C ILE A 36 1.71 -8.30 0.90
N LEU A 37 2.85 -8.40 1.59
CA LEU A 37 4.17 -8.32 0.94
C LEU A 37 4.45 -9.44 -0.07
N ASN A 38 3.76 -10.56 0.03
CA ASN A 38 3.79 -11.65 -0.95
C ASN A 38 2.73 -11.49 -2.07
N GLY A 39 2.00 -10.38 -2.11
CA GLY A 39 0.91 -10.15 -3.06
C GLY A 39 -0.33 -11.00 -2.80
N LYS A 40 -0.48 -11.56 -1.59
CA LYS A 40 -1.55 -12.48 -1.19
C LYS A 40 -2.59 -11.86 -0.25
N GLY A 41 -2.49 -10.55 0.03
CA GLY A 41 -3.57 -9.82 0.71
C GLY A 41 -4.82 -9.71 -0.18
N THR A 42 -5.94 -9.31 0.40
CA THR A 42 -7.14 -8.98 -0.39
C THR A 42 -6.88 -7.74 -1.27
N ASP A 43 -7.72 -7.52 -2.28
CA ASP A 43 -7.60 -6.31 -3.12
C ASP A 43 -7.69 -5.03 -2.28
N HIS A 44 -8.59 -4.97 -1.29
CA HIS A 44 -8.69 -3.83 -0.39
C HIS A 44 -7.41 -3.61 0.42
N GLN A 45 -6.81 -4.67 0.96
CA GLN A 45 -5.56 -4.58 1.73
C GLN A 45 -4.38 -4.15 0.85
N ASN A 46 -4.19 -4.81 -0.31
CA ASN A 46 -3.11 -4.51 -1.23
C ASN A 46 -3.25 -3.08 -1.78
N ASN A 47 -4.45 -2.67 -2.21
CA ASN A 47 -4.70 -1.32 -2.71
C ASN A 47 -4.45 -0.27 -1.63
N THR A 48 -4.82 -0.52 -0.38
CA THR A 48 -4.56 0.42 0.72
C THR A 48 -3.07 0.63 0.95
N VAL A 49 -2.28 -0.45 0.94
CA VAL A 49 -0.82 -0.37 1.06
C VAL A 49 -0.21 0.33 -0.14
N CYS A 50 -0.64 -0.01 -1.36
CA CYS A 50 -0.16 0.65 -2.58
C CYS A 50 -0.56 2.13 -2.63
N ALA A 51 -1.74 2.52 -2.15
CA ALA A 51 -2.18 3.92 -2.13
C ALA A 51 -1.34 4.77 -1.18
N ASN A 52 -1.05 4.27 0.02
CA ASN A 52 -0.17 4.94 0.97
C ASN A 52 1.26 5.06 0.41
N ALA A 53 1.78 3.98 -0.19
CA ALA A 53 3.09 3.99 -0.83
C ALA A 53 3.14 4.95 -2.04
N ALA A 54 2.08 5.00 -2.86
CA ALA A 54 1.97 5.90 -4.00
C ALA A 54 2.05 7.37 -3.56
N MET A 55 1.37 7.74 -2.47
CA MET A 55 1.47 9.09 -1.91
C MET A 55 2.90 9.40 -1.44
N ALA A 56 3.57 8.45 -0.78
CA ALA A 56 4.97 8.63 -0.36
C ALA A 56 5.93 8.76 -1.57
N ILE A 57 5.74 7.95 -2.62
CA ILE A 57 6.50 8.06 -3.87
C ILE A 57 6.26 9.42 -4.52
N ARG A 58 5.02 9.88 -4.56
CA ARG A 58 4.63 11.15 -5.17
C ARG A 58 5.27 12.34 -4.45
N VAL A 59 5.31 12.31 -3.11
CA VAL A 59 6.05 13.30 -2.29
C VAL A 59 7.54 13.27 -2.62
N ARG A 60 8.16 12.07 -2.65
CA ARG A 60 9.58 11.89 -2.99
C ARG A 60 9.94 12.39 -4.39
N LYS A 61 8.99 12.37 -5.33
CA LYS A 61 9.16 12.81 -6.71
C LYS A 61 8.76 14.28 -6.91
N ASP A 62 8.62 15.05 -5.83
CA ASP A 62 8.20 16.46 -5.86
C ASP A 62 6.88 16.68 -6.62
N PHE A 63 5.95 15.72 -6.53
CA PHE A 63 4.66 15.73 -7.23
C PHE A 63 4.75 15.84 -8.76
N LYS A 64 5.91 15.52 -9.37
CA LYS A 64 6.09 15.51 -10.83
C LYS A 64 5.28 14.42 -11.54
N LEU A 65 5.03 13.32 -10.83
CA LEU A 65 4.17 12.23 -11.29
C LEU A 65 2.78 12.37 -10.67
N ASN A 66 1.77 11.94 -11.42
CA ASN A 66 0.41 11.86 -10.91
C ASN A 66 0.23 10.65 -9.99
N PHE A 67 -0.90 10.59 -9.28
CA PHE A 67 -1.15 9.51 -8.32
C PHE A 67 -1.15 8.12 -8.98
N GLN A 68 -1.75 7.99 -10.17
CA GLN A 68 -1.88 6.71 -10.87
C GLN A 68 -0.52 6.14 -11.29
N GLU A 69 0.40 7.01 -11.76
CA GLU A 69 1.77 6.61 -12.09
C GLU A 69 2.52 6.10 -10.85
N CYS A 70 2.42 6.82 -9.73
CA CYS A 70 3.02 6.38 -8.46
C CYS A 70 2.37 5.12 -7.90
N PHE A 71 1.06 4.94 -8.12
CA PHE A 71 0.33 3.76 -7.69
C PHE A 71 0.74 2.52 -8.48
N GLU A 72 1.00 2.65 -9.77
CA GLU A 72 1.52 1.55 -10.57
C GLU A 72 2.97 1.20 -10.17
N GLU A 73 3.83 2.18 -9.86
CA GLU A 73 5.17 1.93 -9.28
C GLU A 73 5.07 1.17 -7.93
N ALA A 74 4.11 1.56 -7.08
CA ALA A 74 3.86 0.87 -5.81
C ALA A 74 3.36 -0.57 -6.00
N LYS A 75 2.46 -0.79 -6.96
CA LYS A 75 1.97 -2.13 -7.32
C LYS A 75 3.09 -3.01 -7.89
N GLU A 76 3.90 -2.48 -8.81
CA GLU A 76 5.04 -3.20 -9.36
C GLU A 76 6.02 -3.63 -8.24
N SER A 77 6.23 -2.76 -7.26
CA SER A 77 7.06 -3.08 -6.08
C SER A 77 6.47 -4.20 -5.22
N LEU A 78 5.16 -4.15 -4.96
CA LEU A 78 4.46 -5.14 -4.14
C LEU A 78 4.40 -6.50 -4.84
N PHE A 79 3.77 -6.56 -6.02
CA PHE A 79 3.52 -7.80 -6.75
C PHE A 79 4.79 -8.35 -7.43
N GLY A 80 5.76 -7.48 -7.75
CA GLY A 80 7.08 -7.90 -8.22
C GLY A 80 8.01 -8.40 -7.10
N GLY A 81 7.56 -8.39 -5.84
CA GLY A 81 8.30 -8.90 -4.70
C GLY A 81 9.47 -8.02 -4.23
N LYS A 82 9.63 -6.81 -4.78
CA LYS A 82 10.66 -5.86 -4.36
C LYS A 82 10.44 -5.43 -2.90
N ALA A 83 9.19 -5.18 -2.51
CA ALA A 83 8.83 -4.82 -1.14
C ALA A 83 9.23 -5.92 -0.13
N ARG A 84 8.94 -7.20 -0.43
CA ARG A 84 9.38 -8.34 0.39
C ARG A 84 10.90 -8.40 0.50
N LYS A 85 11.62 -8.27 -0.62
CA LYS A 85 13.08 -8.31 -0.66
C LYS A 85 13.71 -7.21 0.19
N SER A 86 13.13 -6.02 0.21
CA SER A 86 13.57 -4.92 1.08
C SER A 86 13.42 -5.26 2.56
N LEU A 87 12.31 -5.86 2.97
CA LEU A 87 12.13 -6.31 4.36
C LEU A 87 13.19 -7.36 4.74
N GLU A 88 13.40 -8.36 3.89
CA GLU A 88 14.41 -9.41 4.11
C GLU A 88 15.81 -8.84 4.29
N MET A 89 16.16 -7.78 3.55
CA MET A 89 17.45 -7.10 3.68
C MET A 89 17.61 -6.34 5.01
N ILE A 90 16.52 -5.80 5.56
CA ILE A 90 16.55 -5.03 6.82
C ILE A 90 16.58 -5.96 8.04
N CYS A 91 15.94 -7.13 7.93
CA CYS A 91 15.86 -8.10 9.01
C CYS A 91 17.00 -9.12 9.03
N ALA A 92 17.88 -9.11 8.02
CA ALA A 92 19.10 -9.91 7.96
C ALA A 92 20.22 -9.26 8.80
#